data_AF-A0A524NYJ3-F1
#
_entry.id   AF-A0A524NYJ3-F1
#
_cell.length_a   1.000
_cell.length_b   1.000
_cell.length_c   1.000
_cell.angle_alpha   90.00
_cell.angle_beta   90.00
_cell.angle_gamma   90.00
#
_symmetry.space_group_name_H-M   'P 1'
#
loop_
_entity.id
_entity.type
_entity.pdbx_description
1 polymer ?
#
loop_
_entity_poly.entity_id
_entity_poly.type
_entity_poly.pdbx_seq_one_letter_code
_entity_poly.pdbx_strand_id
1 'polypeptide(L)' 'MLPQIAGREPSAEAVAKHYEGLLDGYAVHPGDRFATTVPLLETNILIQSVEDRVGLAFELIEFARSLT' A
#
# COMPACT_ATOMS: atom_id res chain seq x y z
N MET A 1 -10.02 -6.51 -14.18
CA MET A 1 -10.59 -5.49 -13.26
C MET A 1 -11.31 -6.21 -12.13
N LEU A 2 -11.14 -5.75 -10.89
CA LEU A 2 -11.90 -6.25 -9.74
C LEU A 2 -13.35 -5.72 -9.81
N PRO A 3 -14.38 -6.58 -9.92
CA PRO A 3 -15.77 -6.14 -10.09
C PRO A 3 -16.26 -5.20 -8.97
N GLN A 4 -15.70 -5.33 -7.77
CA GLN A 4 -16.12 -4.64 -6.55
C GLN A 4 -15.71 -3.15 -6.52
N ILE A 5 -14.83 -2.73 -7.43
CA ILE A 5 -14.37 -1.33 -7.57
C ILE A 5 -14.69 -0.75 -8.96
N ALA A 6 -15.46 -1.47 -9.78
CA ALA A 6 -15.88 -0.99 -11.08
C ALA A 6 -16.73 0.30 -10.94
N GLY A 7 -16.38 1.34 -11.70
CA GLY A 7 -17.05 2.65 -11.65
C GLY A 7 -16.53 3.60 -10.56
N ARG A 8 -15.50 3.23 -9.78
CA ARG A 8 -14.77 4.16 -8.93
C ARG A 8 -13.53 4.68 -9.65
N GLU A 9 -13.18 5.94 -9.40
CA GLU A 9 -11.90 6.51 -9.82
C GLU A 9 -10.75 5.63 -9.29
N PRO A 10 -9.78 5.24 -10.12
CA PRO A 10 -8.63 4.48 -9.68
C PRO A 10 -7.82 5.28 -8.65
N SER A 11 -7.81 4.83 -7.39
CA SER A 11 -7.04 5.46 -6.31
C SER A 11 -6.58 4.45 -5.27
N ALA A 12 -5.50 4.77 -4.56
CA ALA A 12 -5.02 3.98 -3.43
C ALA A 12 -6.10 3.84 -2.34
N GLU A 13 -6.89 4.89 -2.12
CA GLU A 13 -8.02 4.88 -1.19
C GLU A 13 -9.11 3.86 -1.59
N ALA A 14 -9.45 3.78 -2.88
CA ALA A 14 -10.46 2.84 -3.36
C ALA A 14 -10.05 1.38 -3.13
N VAL A 15 -8.75 1.10 -3.27
CA VAL A 15 -8.15 -0.21 -2.96
C VAL A 15 -8.11 -0.45 -1.46
N ALA A 16 -7.70 0.54 -0.67
CA ALA A 16 -7.64 0.42 0.79
C ALA A 16 -9.01 0.08 1.40
N LYS A 17 -10.07 0.78 0.96
CA LYS A 17 -11.46 0.50 1.35
C LYS A 17 -11.93 -0.89 0.94
N HIS A 18 -11.41 -1.46 -0.14
CA HIS A 18 -11.77 -2.82 -0.56
C HIS A 18 -11.29 -3.89 0.44
N TYR A 19 -10.16 -3.64 1.11
CA TYR A 19 -9.54 -4.55 2.08
C TYR A 19 -9.70 -4.09 3.54
N GLU A 20 -10.63 -3.17 3.80
CA GLU A 20 -10.85 -2.59 5.13
C GLU A 20 -11.11 -3.69 6.17
N GLY A 21 -10.44 -3.58 7.33
CA GLY A 21 -10.54 -4.55 8.43
C GLY A 21 -9.74 -5.85 8.25
N LEU A 22 -9.02 -6.02 7.12
CA LEU A 22 -8.17 -7.18 6.87
C LEU A 22 -6.67 -6.87 6.92
N LEU A 23 -6.30 -5.59 6.99
CA LEU A 23 -4.92 -5.13 6.88
C LEU A 23 -4.48 -4.44 8.17
N ASP A 24 -3.26 -4.75 8.61
CA ASP A 24 -2.61 -4.12 9.76
C ASP A 24 -1.85 -2.83 9.38
N GLY A 25 -1.69 -2.56 8.08
CA GLY A 25 -1.04 -1.36 7.56
C GLY A 25 -1.07 -1.28 6.03
N TYR A 26 -0.74 -0.10 5.51
CA TYR A 26 -0.67 0.18 4.06
C TYR A 26 0.72 0.62 3.64
N ALA A 27 1.13 0.27 2.41
CA ALA A 27 2.28 0.86 1.74
C ALA A 27 1.82 1.59 0.47
N VAL A 28 2.27 2.83 0.28
CA VAL A 28 1.83 3.72 -0.82
C VAL A 28 3.00 4.46 -1.44
N HIS A 29 2.83 4.94 -2.67
CA HIS A 29 3.85 5.75 -3.35
C HIS A 29 4.02 7.13 -2.67
N PRO A 30 5.20 7.77 -2.77
CA PRO A 30 5.36 9.14 -2.29
C PRO A 30 4.37 10.10 -2.92
N GLY A 31 3.71 10.88 -2.06
CA GLY A 31 2.63 11.79 -2.45
C GLY A 31 1.22 11.20 -2.44
N ASP A 32 1.06 9.87 -2.40
CA ASP A 32 -0.25 9.25 -2.22
C ASP A 32 -0.67 9.29 -0.74
N ARG A 33 -1.87 9.82 -0.47
CA ARG A 33 -2.42 9.89 0.89
C ARG A 33 -3.92 9.67 0.89
N PHE A 34 -4.41 9.03 1.95
CA PHE A 34 -5.83 8.90 2.24
C PHE A 34 -6.04 8.73 3.75
N ALA A 35 -7.27 8.94 4.21
CA ALA A 35 -7.63 8.73 5.61
C ALA A 35 -7.62 7.22 5.93
N THR A 36 -6.85 6.82 6.93
CA THR A 36 -6.75 5.43 7.41
C THR A 36 -6.58 5.41 8.93
N THR A 37 -7.08 4.36 9.58
CA THR A 37 -6.90 4.11 11.01
C THR A 37 -5.67 3.24 11.30
N VAL A 38 -5.14 2.54 10.29
CA VAL A 38 -3.94 1.72 10.38
C VAL A 38 -2.71 2.46 9.83
N PRO A 39 -1.50 2.16 10.31
CA PRO A 39 -0.28 2.83 9.88
C PRO A 39 -0.04 2.76 8.37
N LEU A 40 0.67 3.76 7.86
CA LEU A 40 0.96 3.91 6.44
C LEU A 40 2.46 4.13 6.24
N LEU A 41 3.06 3.30 5.39
CA LEU A 41 4.43 3.40 4.89
C LEU A 41 4.42 4.13 3.54
N GLU A 42 5.05 5.29 3.48
CA GLU A 42 5.32 5.98 2.21
C GLU A 42 6.66 5.47 1.64
N THR A 43 6.63 4.75 0.52
CA THR A 43 7.79 4.04 -0.05
C THR A 43 7.74 3.96 -1.58
N ASN A 44 8.88 3.76 -2.24
CA ASN A 44 8.90 3.55 -3.68
C ASN A 44 8.27 2.20 -4.08
N ILE A 45 6.99 2.24 -4.46
CA ILE A 45 6.28 1.08 -5.01
C ILE A 45 6.53 0.86 -6.52
N LEU A 46 7.26 1.74 -7.20
CA LEU A 46 7.59 1.59 -8.62
C LEU A 46 8.78 0.65 -8.78
N ILE A 47 8.49 -0.57 -9.22
CA ILE A 47 9.51 -1.59 -9.48
C ILE A 47 9.96 -1.49 -10.94
N GLN A 48 11.08 -0.82 -11.19
CA GLN A 48 11.66 -0.68 -12.54
C GLN A 48 12.90 -1.55 -12.73
N SER A 49 13.51 -1.99 -11.62
CA SER A 49 14.72 -2.79 -11.56
C SER A 49 14.61 -3.91 -10.50
N VAL A 50 15.62 -4.80 -10.47
CA VAL A 50 15.71 -5.82 -9.42
C VAL A 50 15.99 -5.18 -8.07
N GLU A 51 16.79 -4.12 -8.07
CA GLU A 51 17.16 -3.32 -6.91
C GLU A 51 15.92 -2.69 -6.26
N ASP A 52 15.01 -2.12 -7.07
CA ASP A 52 13.74 -1.56 -6.56
C ASP A 52 12.90 -2.62 -5.87
N ARG A 53 12.82 -3.82 -6.48
CA ARG A 53 12.05 -4.94 -5.91
C ARG A 53 12.61 -5.39 -4.57
N VAL A 54 13.94 -5.53 -4.48
CA VAL A 54 14.62 -5.96 -3.26
C VAL A 54 14.47 -4.90 -2.17
N GLY A 55 14.62 -3.62 -2.53
CA GLY A 55 14.41 -2.48 -1.62
C GLY A 55 12.99 -2.45 -1.06
N LEU A 56 11.98 -2.51 -1.94
CA LEU A 56 10.58 -2.53 -1.52
C LEU A 56 10.27 -3.71 -0.60
N ALA A 57 10.75 -4.92 -0.94
CA ALA A 57 10.54 -6.10 -0.11
C ALA A 57 11.17 -5.95 1.29
N PHE A 58 12.37 -5.37 1.37
CA PHE A 58 13.03 -5.09 2.64
C PHE A 58 12.23 -4.11 3.50
N GLU A 59 11.80 -2.99 2.92
CA GLU A 59 11.01 -1.98 3.62
C GLU A 59 9.66 -2.52 4.12
N LEU A 60 8.99 -3.35 3.32
CA LEU A 60 7.73 -4.00 3.72
C LEU A 60 7.92 -4.95 4.91
N ILE A 61 9.02 -5.72 4.93
CA ILE A 61 9.32 -6.63 6.04
C ILE A 61 9.62 -5.85 7.33
N GLU A 62 10.44 -4.80 7.23
CA GLU A 62 10.75 -3.94 8.38
C GLU A 62 9.50 -3.22 8.91
N PHE A 63 8.66 -2.72 8.01
CA PHE A 63 7.39 -2.12 8.38
C PHE A 63 6.48 -3.12 9.10
N ALA A 64 6.30 -4.33 8.56
CA ALA A 64 5.51 -5.37 9.21
C ALA A 64 6.03 -5.73 10.61
N ARG A 65 7.35 -5.75 10.82
CA ARG A 65 7.98 -5.96 12.14
C ARG A 65 7.70 -4.83 13.13
N SER A 66 7.39 -3.62 12.67
CA SER A 66 7.06 -2.48 13.53
C SER A 66 5.58 -2.44 13.97
N LEU A 67 4.73 -3.26 13.36
CA LEU A 67 3.29 -3.31 13.66
C LEU A 67 2.95 -4.25 14.83
N THR A 68 3.96 -4.92 15.41
CA THR A 68 3.89 -5.77 16.61
C THR A 68 4.36 -5.04 17.86
#